data_AF-A0AAD3DG15-F1
#
_entry.id   AF-A0AAD3DG15-F1
#
_cell.length_a   1.000
_cell.length_b   1.000
_cell.length_c   1.000
_cell.angle_alpha   90.00
_cell.angle_beta   90.00
_cell.angle_gamma   90.00
#
_symmetry.space_group_name_H-M   'P 1'
#
loop_
_entity.id
_entity.type
_entity.pdbx_description
1 polymer ?
#
loop_
_entity_poly.entity_id
_entity_poly.type
_entity_poly.pdbx_seq_one_letter_code
_entity_poly.pdbx_strand_id
1 'polypeptide(L)'
;MYGAIRGTVNIPADELAVALALPPLEFSRRYGVPRPLPAAAVTAASAATTTAAAAASPIVPAAEEAVVVLLSRSGRRAAWAAQLCVDAGLRRVIVYGEGVYGWRLEERVKPYRAFDLGCAPPDPEPFVPEEPDEAAGLQELHVLGMPLRQETRPSRFARMPTL
;
A
#
# COMPACT_ATOMS: atom_id res chain seq x y z
N MET A 1 8.60 -0.64 13.89
CA MET A 1 7.55 -0.98 14.87
C MET A 1 7.33 -2.50 14.88
N TYR A 2 6.65 -3.04 15.89
CA TYR A 2 6.34 -4.47 15.95
C TYR A 2 4.92 -4.63 15.41
N GLY A 3 4.75 -5.60 14.52
CA GLY A 3 3.50 -5.82 13.78
C GLY A 3 3.51 -5.20 12.38
N ALA A 4 2.37 -5.30 11.71
CA ALA A 4 2.14 -4.79 10.37
C ALA A 4 0.74 -4.15 10.31
N ILE A 5 0.63 -2.98 9.69
CA ILE A 5 -0.67 -2.37 9.41
C ILE A 5 -1.39 -3.27 8.41
N ARG A 6 -2.67 -3.58 8.65
CA ARG A 6 -3.43 -4.50 7.78
C ARG A 6 -3.48 -3.99 6.35
N GLY A 7 -3.36 -4.92 5.41
CA GLY A 7 -3.42 -4.61 3.97
C GLY A 7 -2.15 -3.97 3.39
N THR A 8 -1.11 -3.75 4.20
CA THR A 8 0.17 -3.21 3.73
C THR A 8 1.11 -4.32 3.26
N VAL A 9 2.03 -3.95 2.36
CA VAL A 9 3.12 -4.83 1.88
C VAL A 9 4.43 -4.16 2.21
N ASN A 10 5.39 -4.95 2.71
CA ASN A 10 6.72 -4.46 3.02
C ASN A 10 7.61 -4.50 1.78
N ILE A 11 7.96 -3.32 1.26
CA ILE A 11 9.04 -3.13 0.28
C ILE A 11 10.06 -2.20 0.94
N PRO A 12 11.27 -2.68 1.26
CA PRO A 12 12.31 -1.83 1.84
C PRO A 12 12.64 -0.66 0.92
N ALA A 13 12.81 0.54 1.49
CA ALA A 13 13.09 1.76 0.70
C ALA A 13 14.34 1.61 -0.17
N ASP A 14 15.34 0.87 0.31
CA ASP A 14 16.62 0.65 -0.36
C ASP A 14 16.49 -0.34 -1.53
N GLU A 15 15.45 -1.19 -1.52
CA GLU A 15 15.13 -2.13 -2.60
C GLU A 15 14.11 -1.58 -3.60
N LEU A 16 13.43 -0.47 -3.27
CA LEU A 16 12.28 0.00 -4.03
C LEU A 16 12.62 0.33 -5.49
N ALA A 17 13.76 0.95 -5.74
CA ALA A 17 14.19 1.26 -7.11
C ALA A 17 14.33 -0.01 -7.97
N VAL A 18 14.95 -1.05 -7.39
CA VAL A 18 15.09 -2.36 -8.05
C VAL A 18 13.73 -3.02 -8.21
N ALA A 19 12.88 -2.95 -7.19
CA ALA A 19 11.53 -3.50 -7.24
C ALA A 19 10.71 -2.89 -8.38
N LEU A 20 10.73 -1.57 -8.54
CA LEU A 20 10.00 -0.88 -9.61
C LEU A 20 10.53 -1.24 -11.01
N ALA A 21 11.80 -1.59 -11.14
CA ALA A 21 12.40 -2.03 -12.39
C ALA A 21 12.06 -3.49 -12.77
N LEU A 22 11.55 -4.31 -11.83
CA LEU A 22 11.20 -5.70 -12.12
C LEU A 22 10.04 -5.82 -13.13
N PRO A 23 10.05 -6.86 -13.98
CA PRO A 23 8.88 -7.26 -14.75
C PRO A 23 7.66 -7.49 -13.84
N PRO A 24 6.42 -7.15 -14.27
CA PRO A 24 5.23 -7.24 -13.42
C PRO A 24 4.99 -8.62 -12.78
N LEU A 25 5.33 -9.69 -13.50
CA LEU A 25 5.16 -11.06 -13.04
C LEU A 25 6.18 -11.42 -11.95
N GLU A 26 7.43 -10.97 -12.07
CA GLU A 26 8.46 -11.18 -11.05
C GLU A 26 8.18 -10.34 -9.79
N PHE A 27 7.74 -9.10 -9.98
CA PHE A 27 7.29 -8.26 -8.88
C PHE A 27 6.18 -8.94 -8.07
N SER A 28 5.17 -9.48 -8.77
CA SER A 28 4.05 -10.17 -8.14
C SER A 28 4.48 -11.44 -7.40
N ARG A 29 5.46 -12.18 -7.94
CA ARG A 29 6.03 -13.35 -7.27
C ARG A 29 6.80 -12.96 -6.00
N ARG A 30 7.60 -11.89 -6.06
CA ARG A 30 8.47 -11.46 -4.95
C ARG A 30 7.69 -10.81 -3.81
N TYR A 31 6.75 -9.94 -4.13
CA TYR A 31 6.04 -9.11 -3.15
C TYR A 31 4.59 -9.53 -2.91
N GLY A 32 4.08 -10.54 -3.64
CA GLY A 32 2.74 -11.10 -3.45
C GLY A 32 1.60 -10.19 -3.91
N VAL A 33 1.92 -9.05 -4.53
CA VAL A 33 0.95 -8.05 -5.02
C VAL A 33 1.29 -7.60 -6.43
N PRO A 34 0.30 -7.20 -7.24
CA PRO A 34 0.54 -6.70 -8.59
C PRO A 34 1.43 -5.45 -8.56
N ARG A 35 2.31 -5.31 -9.55
CA ARG A 35 3.13 -4.10 -9.71
C ARG A 35 2.23 -2.90 -10.02
N PRO A 36 2.36 -1.77 -9.31
CA PRO A 36 1.67 -0.55 -9.70
C PRO A 36 2.15 -0.13 -11.11
N LEU A 37 1.20 0.12 -12.01
CA LEU A 37 1.51 0.52 -13.37
C LEU A 37 1.59 2.05 -13.46
N PRO A 38 2.56 2.59 -14.23
CA PRO A 38 2.57 4.01 -14.53
C PRO A 38 1.37 4.38 -15.40
N ALA A 39 0.94 5.63 -15.31
CA ALA A 39 -0.22 6.13 -16.05
C ALA A 39 -0.15 5.89 -17.56
N ALA A 40 1.03 6.04 -18.16
CA ALA A 40 1.24 5.78 -19.58
C ALA A 40 0.98 4.31 -19.95
N ALA A 41 1.34 3.37 -19.06
CA ALA A 41 1.10 1.94 -19.26
C ALA A 41 -0.37 1.56 -19.06
N VAL A 42 -1.08 2.26 -18.17
CA VAL A 42 -2.54 2.14 -18.00
C VAL A 42 -3.28 2.51 -19.28
N THR A 43 -2.92 3.63 -19.91
CA THR A 43 -3.51 4.07 -21.18
C THR A 43 -3.21 3.07 -22.30
N ALA A 44 -1.98 2.55 -22.38
CA ALA A 44 -1.59 1.55 -23.38
C ALA A 44 -2.30 0.20 -23.17
N ALA A 45 -2.43 -0.27 -21.93
CA ALA A 45 -3.16 -1.50 -21.60
C ALA A 45 -4.66 -1.37 -21.90
N SER A 46 -5.23 -0.19 -21.63
CA SER A 46 -6.62 0.13 -21.99
C SER A 46 -6.83 0.13 -23.51
N ALA A 47 -5.92 0.71 -24.28
CA ALA A 47 -5.98 0.71 -25.75
C ALA A 47 -5.80 -0.70 -26.36
N ALA A 48 -4.95 -1.54 -25.77
CA ALA A 48 -4.76 -2.92 -26.23
C ALA A 48 -5.98 -3.83 -25.97
N THR A 49 -6.77 -3.53 -24.95
CA THR A 49 -7.97 -4.31 -24.60
C THR A 49 -9.13 -4.07 -25.59
N THR A 50 -9.17 -2.91 -26.25
CA THR A 50 -10.25 -2.53 -27.18
C THR A 50 -10.21 -3.30 -28.52
N THR A 51 -9.10 -3.96 -28.87
CA THR A 51 -8.97 -4.67 -30.17
C THR A 51 -9.27 -6.17 -30.11
N ALA A 52 -9.60 -6.74 -28.93
CA ALA A 52 -9.87 -8.16 -28.78
C ALA A 52 -11.22 -8.43 -28.08
N ALA A 53 -12.32 -8.06 -28.72
CA ALA A 53 -13.65 -8.54 -28.35
C ALA A 53 -14.00 -9.82 -29.13
N ALA A 54 -13.85 -10.98 -28.50
CA ALA A 54 -14.70 -12.18 -28.61
C ALA A 54 -13.98 -13.43 -28.09
N ALA A 55 -14.10 -13.69 -26.79
CA ALA A 55 -14.26 -15.02 -26.18
C ALA A 55 -14.09 -14.89 -24.66
N ALA A 56 -14.95 -15.59 -23.92
CA ALA A 56 -15.07 -15.55 -22.47
C ALA A 56 -13.71 -15.58 -21.76
N SER A 57 -13.45 -14.57 -20.92
CA SER A 57 -12.26 -14.47 -20.09
C SER A 57 -12.59 -13.67 -18.83
N PRO A 58 -11.91 -13.98 -17.72
CA PRO A 58 -12.26 -13.49 -16.39
C PRO A 58 -12.25 -11.97 -16.38
N ILE A 59 -13.13 -11.38 -15.56
CA ILE A 59 -13.16 -9.96 -15.25
C ILE A 59 -11.80 -9.60 -14.64
N VAL A 60 -10.84 -9.24 -15.49
CA VAL A 60 -9.63 -8.53 -15.09
C VAL A 60 -10.08 -7.08 -15.00
N PRO A 61 -10.15 -6.47 -13.80
CA PRO A 61 -10.59 -5.09 -13.69
C PRO A 61 -9.69 -4.24 -14.59
N ALA A 62 -10.32 -3.34 -15.36
CA ALA A 62 -9.64 -2.36 -16.19
C ALA A 62 -8.45 -1.78 -15.41
N ALA A 63 -7.30 -1.66 -16.07
CA ALA A 63 -6.06 -1.21 -15.45
C ALA A 63 -6.23 0.25 -15.00
N GLU A 64 -6.90 0.52 -13.89
CA GLU A 64 -6.98 1.85 -13.31
C GLU A 64 -5.62 2.23 -12.73
N GLU A 65 -5.29 3.51 -12.80
CA GLU A 65 -4.07 4.03 -12.19
C GLU A 65 -4.08 3.78 -10.68
N ALA A 66 -3.16 2.93 -10.22
CA ALA A 66 -3.09 2.53 -8.83
C ALA A 66 -2.69 3.73 -7.95
N VAL A 67 -3.44 3.92 -6.86
CA VAL A 67 -3.02 4.81 -5.77
C VAL A 67 -2.00 4.08 -4.91
N VAL A 68 -0.83 4.69 -4.72
CA VAL A 68 0.26 4.14 -3.91
C VAL A 68 0.39 4.97 -2.65
N VAL A 69 0.04 4.38 -1.50
CA VAL A 69 0.24 4.98 -0.18
C VAL A 69 1.53 4.43 0.42
N LEU A 70 2.47 5.32 0.69
CA LEU A 70 3.78 5.00 1.27
C LEU A 70 3.80 5.38 2.74
N LEU A 71 4.28 4.44 3.55
CA LEU A 71 4.45 4.65 4.99
C LEU A 71 5.85 4.24 5.40
N SER A 72 6.36 4.92 6.43
CA SER A 72 7.58 4.53 7.12
C SER A 72 7.41 4.84 8.60
N ARG A 73 8.42 4.57 9.42
CA ARG A 73 8.33 4.83 10.87
C ARG A 73 7.97 6.29 11.21
N SER A 74 8.54 7.25 10.48
CA SER A 74 8.45 8.69 10.78
C SER A 74 8.33 9.55 9.51
N GLY A 75 7.75 9.02 8.44
CA GLY A 75 7.59 9.71 7.16
C GLY A 75 8.86 9.85 6.28
N ARG A 76 10.06 10.04 6.85
CA ARG A 76 11.29 10.38 6.09
C ARG A 76 11.64 9.40 4.95
N ARG A 77 11.60 8.08 5.21
CA ARG A 77 11.88 7.07 4.17
C ARG A 77 10.75 6.99 3.14
N ALA A 78 9.52 7.26 3.56
CA ALA A 78 8.37 7.28 2.66
C ALA A 78 8.42 8.48 1.71
N ALA A 79 8.91 9.64 2.15
CA ALA A 79 9.14 10.79 1.28
C ALA A 79 10.18 10.51 0.18
N TRP A 80 11.30 9.87 0.53
CA TRP A 80 12.28 9.41 -0.46
C TRP A 80 11.68 8.39 -1.44
N ALA A 81 10.98 7.37 -0.91
CA ALA A 81 10.29 6.38 -1.73
C ALA A 81 9.24 7.01 -2.66
N ALA A 82 8.60 8.10 -2.24
CA ALA A 82 7.64 8.81 -3.07
C ALA A 82 8.29 9.41 -4.31
N GLN A 83 9.47 10.01 -4.15
CA GLN A 83 10.23 10.52 -5.29
C GLN A 83 10.58 9.40 -6.27
N LEU A 84 11.06 8.25 -5.79
CA LEU A 84 11.35 7.10 -6.65
C LEU A 84 10.12 6.59 -7.42
N CYS A 85 8.94 6.59 -6.79
CA CYS A 85 7.70 6.25 -7.44
C CYS A 85 7.31 7.26 -8.54
N VAL A 86 7.48 8.56 -8.27
CA VAL A 86 7.24 9.63 -9.24
C VAL A 86 8.20 9.52 -10.43
N ASP A 87 9.49 9.28 -10.16
CA ASP A 87 10.51 9.07 -11.20
C ASP A 87 10.21 7.84 -12.06
N ALA A 88 9.56 6.82 -11.48
CA ALA A 88 9.07 5.64 -12.20
C ALA A 88 7.75 5.88 -12.98
N GLY A 89 7.21 7.10 -12.98
CA GLY A 89 6.02 7.49 -13.73
C GLY A 89 4.68 7.20 -13.03
N LEU A 90 4.69 6.93 -11.72
CA LEU A 90 3.48 6.84 -10.91
C LEU A 90 3.02 8.25 -10.52
N ARG A 91 1.76 8.61 -10.79
CA ARG A 91 1.27 9.97 -10.51
C ARG A 91 0.49 10.08 -9.21
N ARG A 92 -0.08 8.97 -8.72
CA ARG A 92 -0.95 8.94 -7.54
C ARG A 92 -0.23 8.39 -6.31
N VAL A 93 0.80 9.12 -5.88
CA VAL A 93 1.67 8.71 -4.77
C VAL A 93 1.39 9.59 -3.56
N ILE A 94 1.06 8.97 -2.43
CA ILE A 94 0.66 9.68 -1.20
C ILE A 94 1.54 9.17 -0.06
N VAL A 95 2.06 10.09 0.75
CA VAL A 95 2.86 9.77 1.92
C VAL A 95 2.00 9.88 3.16
N TYR A 96 1.92 8.81 3.94
CA TYR A 96 1.34 8.90 5.28
C TYR A 96 2.34 9.57 6.22
N GLY A 97 2.10 10.87 6.48
CA GLY A 97 3.09 11.79 7.07
C GLY A 97 3.49 11.46 8.50
N GLU A 98 2.55 11.06 9.34
CA GLU A 98 2.83 10.66 10.73
C GLU A 98 3.60 9.33 10.81
N GLY A 99 3.59 8.58 9.72
CA GLY A 99 4.17 7.26 9.66
C GLY A 99 3.56 6.33 10.70
N VAL A 100 4.25 5.24 10.99
CA VAL A 100 3.71 4.22 11.88
C VAL A 100 3.57 4.70 13.34
N TYR A 101 4.30 5.75 13.75
CA TYR A 101 4.13 6.31 15.09
C TYR A 101 2.78 7.02 15.30
N GLY A 102 2.19 7.57 14.24
CA GLY A 102 0.84 8.12 14.29
C GLY A 102 -0.26 7.08 14.18
N TRP A 103 0.07 5.82 13.84
CA TRP A 103 -0.93 4.78 13.68
C TRP A 103 -1.48 4.32 15.03
N ARG A 104 -2.63 4.87 15.43
CA ARG A 104 -3.31 4.55 16.70
C ARG A 104 -4.61 3.77 16.51
N LEU A 105 -4.85 3.17 15.35
CA LEU A 105 -6.13 2.47 15.06
C LEU A 105 -6.12 0.98 15.41
N GLU A 106 -4.96 0.37 15.65
CA GLU A 106 -4.86 -1.08 15.93
C GLU A 106 -3.84 -1.39 17.02
N GLU A 107 -4.24 -2.10 18.09
CA GLU A 107 -3.35 -2.53 19.20
C GLU A 107 -2.18 -3.42 18.76
N ARG A 108 -2.33 -4.10 17.62
CA ARG A 108 -1.31 -5.00 17.07
C ARG A 108 -0.09 -4.24 16.54
N VAL A 109 -0.26 -2.96 16.26
CA VAL A 109 0.77 -2.06 15.75
C VAL A 109 1.32 -1.28 16.94
N LYS A 110 2.42 -1.78 17.53
CA LYS A 110 2.97 -1.17 18.73
C LYS A 110 4.11 -0.21 18.41
N PRO A 111 4.03 1.06 18.86
CA PRO A 111 5.16 1.98 18.77
C PRO A 111 6.27 1.53 19.73
N TYR A 112 7.51 1.70 19.29
CA TYR A 112 8.69 1.48 20.13
C TYR A 112 9.75 2.53 19.81
N ARG A 113 10.53 2.89 20.83
CA ARG A 113 11.72 3.73 20.62
C ARG A 113 12.79 2.94 19.88
N ALA A 114 13.58 3.65 19.09
CA ALA A 114 14.80 3.08 18.53
C ALA A 114 15.72 2.66 19.69
N PHE A 115 16.44 1.56 19.50
CA PHE A 115 17.46 1.06 20.42
C PHE A 115 18.70 0.69 19.62
N ASP A 116 19.85 0.71 20.29
CA ASP A 116 21.13 0.43 19.65
C ASP A 116 21.32 -1.07 19.40
N LEU A 117 22.13 -1.39 18.40
CA LEU A 117 22.44 -2.77 18.05
C LEU A 117 23.18 -3.44 19.23
N GLY A 118 22.64 -4.55 19.72
CA GLY A 118 23.17 -5.28 20.88
C GLY A 118 22.46 -4.98 22.21
N CYS A 119 21.59 -3.98 22.26
CA CYS A 119 20.70 -3.76 23.40
C CYS A 119 19.44 -4.62 23.30
N ALA A 120 18.86 -4.99 24.44
CA ALA A 120 17.54 -5.60 24.47
C ALA A 120 16.50 -4.61 23.92
N PRO A 121 15.53 -5.07 23.10
CA PRO A 121 14.47 -4.20 22.60
C PRO A 121 13.67 -3.65 23.79
N PRO A 122 13.36 -2.34 23.82
CA PRO A 122 12.56 -1.74 24.88
C PRO A 122 11.12 -2.25 24.81
N ASP A 123 10.43 -2.23 25.95
CA ASP A 123 9.01 -2.52 25.97
C ASP A 123 8.24 -1.53 25.08
N PRO A 124 7.19 -1.99 24.37
CA PRO A 124 6.41 -1.11 23.51
C PRO A 124 5.72 -0.01 24.33
N GLU A 125 5.64 1.20 23.77
CA GLU A 125 4.99 2.31 24.45
C GLU A 125 3.47 2.04 24.55
N PRO A 126 2.86 2.16 25.74
CA PRO A 126 1.43 2.00 25.89
C PRO A 126 0.70 3.11 25.15
N PHE A 127 -0.39 2.77 24.47
CA PHE A 127 -1.32 3.72 23.88
C PHE A 127 -2.74 3.18 23.93
N VAL A 128 -3.70 4.09 23.82
CA VAL A 128 -5.12 3.75 23.68
C VAL A 128 -5.46 3.82 22.19
N PRO A 129 -6.04 2.77 21.60
CA PRO A 129 -6.53 2.84 20.24
C PRO A 129 -7.58 3.93 20.08
N GLU A 130 -7.45 4.71 19.02
CA GLU A 130 -8.40 5.77 18.66
C GLU A 130 -9.52 5.17 17.81
N GLU A 131 -10.74 5.64 18.01
CA GLU A 131 -11.84 5.33 17.10
C GLU A 131 -11.66 6.16 15.82
N PRO A 132 -11.69 5.54 14.63
CA PRO A 132 -11.54 6.26 13.38
C PRO A 132 -12.74 7.18 13.15
N ASP A 133 -12.49 8.46 12.87
CA ASP A 133 -13.51 9.36 12.32
C ASP A 133 -13.72 9.03 10.85
N GLU A 134 -14.64 8.12 10.58
CA GLU A 134 -14.93 7.65 9.23
C GLU A 134 -15.43 8.79 8.32
N ALA A 135 -16.18 9.75 8.87
CA ALA A 135 -16.73 10.86 8.09
C ALA A 135 -15.63 11.81 7.64
N ALA A 136 -14.74 12.21 8.56
CA ALA A 136 -13.57 13.02 8.23
C ALA A 136 -12.63 12.29 7.27
N GLY A 137 -12.39 10.99 7.50
CA GLY A 137 -11.56 10.16 6.63
C GLY A 137 -12.10 10.06 5.21
N LEU A 138 -13.40 9.83 5.04
CA LEU A 138 -14.05 9.80 3.72
C LEU A 138 -13.97 11.16 3.00
N GLN A 139 -14.12 12.26 3.74
CA GLN A 139 -13.97 13.60 3.19
C GLN A 139 -12.53 13.86 2.72
N GLU A 140 -11.53 13.47 3.51
CA GLU A 140 -10.12 13.59 3.11
C GLU A 140 -9.80 12.74 1.87
N LEU A 141 -10.28 11.50 1.83
CA LEU A 141 -10.14 10.62 0.66
C LEU A 141 -10.77 11.25 -0.59
N HIS A 142 -11.93 11.90 -0.44
CA HIS A 142 -12.59 12.62 -1.53
C HIS A 142 -11.75 13.80 -2.03
N VAL A 143 -11.19 14.61 -1.12
CA VAL A 143 -10.29 15.74 -1.46
C VAL A 143 -9.04 15.26 -2.20
N LEU A 144 -8.50 14.11 -1.81
CA LEU A 144 -7.36 13.46 -2.47
C LEU A 144 -7.73 12.77 -3.80
N GLY A 145 -9.01 12.85 -4.20
CA GLY A 145 -9.55 12.19 -5.38
C GLY A 145 -9.43 10.66 -5.34
N MET A 146 -9.26 10.06 -4.16
CA MET A 146 -9.09 8.61 -4.01
C MET A 146 -10.41 7.88 -4.36
N PRO A 147 -10.38 6.89 -5.26
CA PRO A 147 -11.57 6.13 -5.60
C PRO A 147 -11.97 5.31 -4.36
N LEU A 148 -13.14 5.62 -3.81
CA LEU A 148 -13.77 4.77 -2.82
C LEU A 148 -14.22 3.51 -3.55
N ARG A 149 -13.52 2.39 -3.34
CA ARG A 149 -13.99 1.10 -3.85
C ARG A 149 -15.30 0.79 -3.13
N GLN A 150 -16.42 0.87 -3.86
CA GLN A 150 -17.75 0.57 -3.33
C GLN A 150 -17.98 -0.92 -3.11
N GLU A 151 -17.09 -1.79 -3.59
CA GLU A 151 -17.22 -3.23 -3.44
C GLU A 151 -16.46 -3.76 -2.22
N THR A 152 -17.15 -4.56 -1.41
CA THR A 152 -16.55 -5.33 -0.33
C THR A 152 -15.52 -6.29 -0.91
N ARG A 153 -14.23 -6.02 -0.70
CA ARG A 153 -13.18 -6.98 -1.06
C ARG A 153 -13.44 -8.25 -0.25
N PRO A 154 -13.64 -9.43 -0.86
CA PRO A 154 -13.66 -10.67 -0.11
C PRO A 154 -12.31 -10.80 0.58
N SER A 155 -12.32 -10.75 1.91
CA SER A 155 -11.12 -10.98 2.70
C SER A 155 -10.58 -12.36 2.31
N ARG A 156 -9.33 -12.44 1.85
CA ARG A 156 -8.64 -13.72 1.62
C ARG A 156 -8.52 -14.57 2.90
N PHE A 157 -8.92 -14.03 4.05
CA PHE A 157 -8.93 -14.67 5.35
C PHE A 157 -10.32 -14.76 5.98
N ALA A 158 -11.39 -14.36 5.27
CA ALA A 158 -12.75 -14.65 5.72
C ALA A 158 -13.04 -16.15 5.47
N ARG A 159 -12.99 -16.91 6.56
CA ARG A 159 -13.34 -18.35 6.71
C ARG A 159 -12.22 -19.33 6.34
N MET A 160 -11.36 -19.63 7.31
CA MET A 160 -11.05 -21.03 7.57
C MET A 160 -12.09 -21.55 8.58
N PRO A 161 -12.98 -22.48 8.21
CA PRO A 161 -13.77 -23.20 9.20
C PRO A 161 -12.84 -24.06 10.05
N THR A 162 -12.95 -23.92 11.36
CA THR A 162 -12.43 -24.85 12.35
C THR A 162 -13.03 -26.23 12.06
N LEU A 163 -12.17 -27.21 11.80
CA LEU A 163 -12.48 -28.63 12.01
C LEU A 163 -11.82 -29.05 13.31
#